data_AF-A0A101Q4F9-F1
#
_entry.id   AF-A0A101Q4F9-F1
#
_cell.length_a   1.000
_cell.length_b   1.000
_cell.length_c   1.000
_cell.angle_alpha   90.00
_cell.angle_beta   90.00
_cell.angle_gamma   90.00
#
_symmetry.space_group_name_H-M   'P 1'
#
loop_
_entity.id
_entity.type
_entity.pdbx_description
1 polymer ?
#
loop_
_entity_poly.entity_id
_entity_poly.type
_entity_poly.pdbx_seq_one_letter_code
_entity_poly.pdbx_strand_id
1 'polypeptide(L)'
;MSRARLRGFSRSDTTRAEAFSDGVLAIAVTLLALGLSDPPHRPGGLGHALLAQWPAYLGYLASFGYVSVIWLNHHQAFVRVRVMDRGLHAANLLLLFSTAALSFPTAVVADALQADPDGSDARVAVALYAGLAAVMCLSWVAFYHQLARHPELLTPEVESTYVRHGRLRSWAGALAYSAAGLLGVVVAPLVAVAVFVVLPVFYFVTSDGFPEGR
;
A
#
# COMPACT_ATOMS: atom_id res chain seq x y z
N MET A 1 19.62 44.41 -16.57
CA MET A 1 20.10 43.13 -16.01
C MET A 1 18.91 42.22 -15.78
N SER A 2 18.68 41.27 -16.68
CA SER A 2 17.55 40.33 -16.62
C SER A 2 17.82 39.31 -15.52
N ARG A 3 17.04 39.34 -14.43
CA ARG A 3 17.05 38.27 -13.43
C ARG A 3 16.55 37.00 -14.13
N ALA A 4 17.47 36.06 -14.37
CA ALA A 4 17.10 34.70 -14.74
C ALA A 4 16.12 34.19 -13.67
N ARG A 5 14.83 34.11 -14.01
CA ARG A 5 13.87 33.37 -13.19
C ARG A 5 14.45 31.98 -13.10
N LEU A 6 14.90 31.58 -11.91
CA LEU A 6 15.19 30.19 -11.60
C LEU A 6 13.99 29.41 -12.14
N ARG A 7 14.21 28.59 -13.18
CA ARG A 7 13.14 27.78 -13.75
C ARG A 7 12.67 26.90 -12.60
N GLY A 8 11.53 27.24 -12.01
CA GLY A 8 10.84 26.35 -11.08
C GLY A 8 10.71 24.98 -11.74
N PHE A 9 10.69 23.93 -10.93
CA PHE A 9 10.65 22.53 -11.39
C PHE A 9 9.75 22.41 -12.63
N SER A 10 10.36 22.20 -13.80
CA SER A 10 9.63 22.13 -15.07
C SER A 10 8.73 20.90 -15.02
N ARG A 11 7.51 21.02 -15.55
CA ARG A 11 6.67 19.85 -15.76
C ARG A 11 7.43 18.83 -16.60
N SER A 12 7.40 17.57 -16.19
CA SER A 12 8.06 16.46 -16.88
C SER A 12 7.01 15.51 -17.48
N ASP A 13 7.43 14.71 -18.45
CA ASP A 13 6.69 13.49 -18.81
C ASP A 13 6.67 12.51 -17.62
N THR A 14 5.86 11.46 -17.74
CA THR A 14 5.65 10.46 -16.70
C THR A 14 6.60 9.27 -16.80
N THR A 15 7.18 9.00 -17.97
CA THR A 15 7.96 7.78 -18.29
C THR A 15 9.01 7.45 -17.24
N ARG A 16 9.81 8.45 -16.84
CA ARG A 16 10.88 8.25 -15.85
C ARG A 16 10.34 7.96 -14.45
N ALA A 17 9.21 8.56 -14.10
CA ALA A 17 8.57 8.33 -12.80
C ALA A 17 7.90 6.95 -12.75
N GLU A 18 7.26 6.52 -13.85
CA GLU A 18 6.69 5.18 -14.00
C GLU A 18 7.78 4.12 -13.86
N ALA A 19 8.87 4.23 -14.63
CA ALA A 19 9.97 3.27 -14.57
C ALA A 19 10.63 3.19 -13.18
N PHE A 20 10.76 4.33 -12.49
CA PHE A 20 11.27 4.36 -11.11
C PHE A 20 10.27 3.70 -10.14
N SER A 21 8.98 4.03 -10.27
CA SER A 21 7.91 3.43 -9.46
C SER A 21 7.85 1.92 -9.63
N ASP A 22 7.88 1.40 -10.86
CA ASP A 22 7.89 -0.04 -11.14
C ASP A 22 9.09 -0.73 -10.51
N GLY A 23 10.28 -0.13 -10.60
CA GLY A 23 11.48 -0.65 -9.96
C GLY A 23 11.35 -0.75 -8.44
N VAL A 24 10.81 0.30 -7.80
CA VAL A 24 10.60 0.31 -6.34
C VAL A 24 9.53 -0.70 -5.93
N LEU A 25 8.41 -0.78 -6.66
CA LEU A 25 7.32 -1.70 -6.36
C LEU A 25 7.74 -3.16 -6.55
N ALA A 26 8.52 -3.48 -7.60
CA ALA A 26 9.08 -4.81 -7.80
C ALA A 26 10.00 -5.25 -6.65
N ILE A 27 10.87 -4.34 -6.16
CA ILE A 27 11.71 -4.60 -4.99
C ILE A 27 10.84 -4.76 -3.73
N ALA A 28 9.84 -3.91 -3.52
CA ALA A 28 8.96 -3.99 -2.36
C ALA A 28 8.24 -5.35 -2.27
N VAL A 29 7.69 -5.82 -3.40
CA VAL A 29 7.02 -7.13 -3.48
C VAL A 29 8.00 -8.28 -3.21
N THR A 30 9.20 -8.24 -3.77
CA THR A 30 10.18 -9.34 -3.60
C THR A 30 10.78 -9.39 -2.20
N LEU A 31 10.96 -8.24 -1.53
CA LEU A 31 11.43 -8.19 -0.14
C LEU A 31 10.45 -8.84 0.84
N LEU A 32 9.14 -8.90 0.53
CA LEU A 32 8.18 -9.63 1.37
C LEU A 32 8.51 -11.12 1.49
N ALA A 33 9.06 -11.72 0.43
CA ALA A 33 9.42 -13.14 0.44
C ALA A 33 10.57 -13.46 1.41
N LEU A 34 11.39 -12.46 1.78
CA LEU A 34 12.44 -12.64 2.78
C LEU A 34 11.88 -12.90 4.19
N GLY A 35 10.61 -12.55 4.44
CA GLY A 35 9.92 -12.91 5.68
C GLY A 35 9.63 -14.42 5.80
N LEU A 36 9.73 -15.18 4.71
CA LEU A 36 9.53 -16.63 4.70
C LEU A 36 10.87 -17.35 4.92
N SER A 37 11.30 -17.40 6.18
CA SER A 37 12.59 -18.00 6.58
C SER A 37 12.45 -19.46 7.04
N ASP A 38 13.55 -20.22 6.98
CA ASP A 38 13.63 -21.59 7.51
C ASP A 38 13.34 -21.60 9.03
N PRO A 39 12.31 -22.30 9.52
CA PRO A 39 11.98 -22.31 10.94
C PRO A 39 12.99 -23.17 11.73
N PRO A 40 13.33 -22.77 12.97
CA PRO A 40 14.17 -23.60 13.83
C PRO A 40 13.49 -24.94 14.10
N HIS A 41 14.19 -26.05 13.84
CA HIS A 41 13.66 -27.39 14.01
C HIS A 41 14.73 -28.40 14.46
N ARG A 42 14.28 -29.45 15.16
CA ARG A 42 15.12 -30.62 15.48
C ARG A 42 15.11 -31.61 14.32
N PRO A 43 16.08 -32.53 14.21
CA PRO A 43 16.03 -33.62 13.22
C PRO A 43 14.68 -34.35 13.25
N GLY A 44 14.02 -34.47 12.09
CA GLY A 44 12.68 -35.05 11.95
C GLY A 44 11.50 -34.12 12.30
N GLY A 45 11.75 -32.90 12.79
CA GLY A 45 10.71 -31.95 13.21
C GLY A 45 10.28 -30.91 12.17
N LEU A 46 10.89 -30.91 10.97
CA LEU A 46 10.69 -29.88 9.95
C LEU A 46 9.21 -29.71 9.55
N GLY A 47 8.47 -30.80 9.37
CA GLY A 47 7.05 -30.72 8.95
C GLY A 47 6.18 -29.95 9.95
N HIS A 48 6.37 -30.18 11.25
CA HIS A 48 5.64 -29.43 12.27
C HIS A 48 6.07 -27.96 12.32
N ALA A 49 7.37 -27.70 12.20
CA ALA A 49 7.91 -26.34 12.21
C ALA A 49 7.41 -25.50 11.03
N LEU A 50 7.29 -26.10 9.84
CA LEU A 50 6.69 -25.44 8.67
C LEU A 50 5.19 -25.18 8.86
N LEU A 51 4.43 -26.12 9.41
CA LEU A 51 3.02 -25.90 9.72
C LEU A 51 2.81 -24.79 10.76
N ALA A 52 3.74 -24.66 11.71
CA ALA A 52 3.68 -23.62 12.73
C ALA A 52 3.87 -22.21 12.16
N GLN A 53 4.57 -22.05 11.02
CA GLN A 53 4.86 -20.77 10.33
C GLN A 53 3.66 -20.14 9.58
N TRP A 54 2.43 -20.59 9.87
CA TRP A 54 1.22 -20.05 9.23
C TRP A 54 1.07 -18.52 9.30
N PRO A 55 1.49 -17.78 10.36
CA PRO A 55 1.39 -16.32 10.40
C PRO A 55 2.28 -15.66 9.34
N ALA A 56 3.48 -16.22 9.08
CA ALA A 56 4.39 -15.73 8.05
C ALA A 56 3.79 -15.90 6.65
N TYR A 57 3.17 -17.05 6.37
CA TYR A 57 2.49 -17.27 5.08
C TYR A 57 1.30 -16.33 4.88
N LEU A 58 0.50 -16.14 5.93
CA LEU A 58 -0.65 -15.23 5.90
C LEU A 58 -0.20 -13.78 5.69
N GLY A 59 0.79 -13.32 6.45
CA GLY A 59 1.37 -11.99 6.32
C GLY A 59 1.95 -11.75 4.92
N TYR A 60 2.72 -12.72 4.41
CA TYR A 60 3.27 -12.66 3.06
C TYR A 60 2.17 -12.50 2.00
N LEU A 61 1.15 -13.38 2.02
CA LEU A 61 0.08 -13.36 1.02
C LEU A 61 -0.75 -12.07 1.10
N ALA A 62 -1.09 -11.62 2.31
CA ALA A 62 -1.85 -10.39 2.52
C ALA A 62 -1.11 -9.16 2.00
N SER A 63 0.17 -9.00 2.38
CA SER A 63 0.99 -7.87 1.98
C SER A 63 1.38 -7.91 0.51
N PHE A 64 1.65 -9.10 -0.05
CA PHE A 64 1.90 -9.27 -1.48
C PHE A 64 0.68 -8.82 -2.29
N GLY A 65 -0.51 -9.27 -1.89
CA GLY A 65 -1.77 -8.84 -2.49
C GLY A 65 -1.97 -7.33 -2.37
N TYR A 66 -1.66 -6.74 -1.20
CA TYR A 66 -1.79 -5.31 -1.00
C TYR A 66 -0.88 -4.49 -1.91
N VAL A 67 0.41 -4.84 -1.99
CA VAL A 67 1.35 -4.15 -2.88
C VAL A 67 0.97 -4.35 -4.35
N SER A 68 0.46 -5.53 -4.73
CA SER A 68 -0.02 -5.81 -6.09
C SER A 68 -1.21 -4.91 -6.48
N VAL A 69 -2.16 -4.70 -5.56
CA VAL A 69 -3.28 -3.77 -5.74
C VAL A 69 -2.79 -2.32 -5.86
N ILE A 70 -1.79 -1.94 -5.05
CA ILE A 70 -1.16 -0.61 -5.15
C ILE A 70 -0.54 -0.42 -6.54
N TRP A 71 0.19 -1.42 -7.04
CA TRP A 71 0.79 -1.38 -8.37
C TRP A 71 -0.27 -1.27 -9.48
N LEU A 72 -1.36 -2.05 -9.42
CA LEU A 72 -2.47 -1.94 -10.39
C LEU A 72 -3.09 -0.55 -10.38
N ASN A 73 -3.39 0.00 -9.20
CA ASN A 73 -3.95 1.35 -9.08
C ASN A 73 -2.95 2.42 -9.55
N HIS A 74 -1.66 2.22 -9.29
CA HIS A 74 -0.57 3.09 -9.76
C HIS A 74 -0.50 3.12 -11.28
N HIS A 75 -0.45 1.95 -11.92
CA HIS A 75 -0.47 1.84 -13.37
C HIS A 75 -1.71 2.52 -13.97
N GLN A 76 -2.90 2.24 -13.44
CA GLN A 76 -4.14 2.88 -13.88
C GLN A 76 -4.13 4.40 -13.69
N ALA A 77 -3.53 4.90 -12.62
CA ALA A 77 -3.42 6.34 -12.39
C ALA A 77 -2.50 7.00 -13.42
N PHE A 78 -1.36 6.38 -13.72
CA PHE A 78 -0.37 6.94 -14.64
C PHE A 78 -0.84 6.95 -16.10
N VAL A 79 -1.69 6.00 -16.52
CA VAL A 79 -2.38 6.06 -17.84
C VAL A 79 -3.20 7.35 -18.02
N ARG A 80 -3.67 7.96 -16.92
CA ARG A 80 -4.51 9.17 -16.91
C ARG A 80 -3.73 10.46 -16.64
N VAL A 81 -2.46 10.35 -16.23
CA VAL A 81 -1.59 11.50 -15.97
C VAL A 81 -0.74 11.76 -17.22
N ARG A 82 -0.80 12.98 -17.75
CA ARG A 82 -0.04 13.37 -18.94
C ARG A 82 1.30 14.01 -18.60
N VAL A 83 1.35 14.80 -17.54
CA VAL A 83 2.56 15.50 -17.10
C VAL A 83 2.61 15.57 -15.58
N MET A 84 3.82 15.59 -15.02
CA MET A 84 4.03 15.67 -13.58
C MET A 84 4.64 17.01 -13.21
N ASP A 85 4.10 17.64 -12.17
CA ASP A 85 4.73 18.76 -11.48
C ASP A 85 5.46 18.27 -10.21
N ARG A 86 6.13 19.20 -9.52
CA ARG A 86 6.86 18.88 -8.28
C ARG A 86 5.96 18.29 -7.19
N GLY A 87 4.72 18.75 -7.08
CA GLY A 87 3.78 18.28 -6.06
C GLY A 87 3.36 16.84 -6.30
N LEU A 88 3.11 16.48 -7.57
CA LEU A 88 2.73 15.12 -7.94
C LEU A 88 3.90 14.15 -7.81
N HIS A 89 5.13 14.61 -8.13
CA HIS A 89 6.36 13.87 -7.82
C HIS A 89 6.52 13.60 -6.32
N ALA A 90 6.32 14.62 -5.47
CA ALA A 90 6.42 14.46 -4.02
C ALA A 90 5.36 13.49 -3.47
N ALA A 91 4.12 13.56 -3.97
CA ALA A 91 3.07 12.62 -3.59
C ALA A 91 3.38 11.18 -4.06
N ASN A 92 3.90 11.02 -5.28
CA ASN A 92 4.34 9.70 -5.78
C ASN A 92 5.49 9.14 -4.93
N LEU A 93 6.46 9.95 -4.54
CA LEU A 93 7.56 9.50 -3.67
C LEU A 93 7.08 9.08 -2.28
N LEU A 94 6.09 9.76 -1.70
CA LEU A 94 5.47 9.36 -0.43
C LEU A 94 4.75 8.01 -0.57
N LEU A 95 4.06 7.79 -1.70
CA LEU A 95 3.42 6.52 -2.04
C LEU A 95 4.46 5.40 -2.15
N LEU A 96 5.55 5.62 -2.87
CA LEU A 96 6.61 4.63 -3.00
C LEU A 96 7.30 4.32 -1.66
N PHE A 97 7.61 5.35 -0.87
CA PHE A 97 8.21 5.21 0.47
C PHE A 97 7.35 4.33 1.38
N SER A 98 6.07 4.66 1.50
CA SER A 98 5.16 3.91 2.38
C SER A 98 4.92 2.49 1.86
N THR A 99 4.98 2.25 0.55
CA THR A 99 4.82 0.90 -0.03
C THR A 99 6.05 0.05 0.24
N ALA A 100 7.24 0.60 -0.03
CA ALA A 100 8.50 -0.11 0.19
C ALA A 100 8.72 -0.49 1.66
N ALA A 101 8.18 0.32 2.59
CA ALA A 101 8.25 0.05 4.01
C ALA A 101 7.33 -1.09 4.49
N LEU A 102 6.38 -1.59 3.69
CA LEU A 102 5.39 -2.61 4.13
C LEU A 102 6.01 -3.96 4.53
N SER A 103 7.20 -4.30 4.01
CA SER A 103 7.87 -5.56 4.35
C SER A 103 8.21 -5.66 5.83
N PHE A 104 8.65 -4.56 6.43
CA PHE A 104 9.01 -4.50 7.86
C PHE A 104 7.83 -4.83 8.80
N PRO A 105 6.70 -4.08 8.80
CA PRO A 105 5.58 -4.41 9.69
C PRO A 105 4.92 -5.74 9.37
N THR A 106 5.03 -6.24 8.14
CA THR A 106 4.55 -7.57 7.79
C THR A 106 5.28 -8.65 8.59
N ALA A 107 6.62 -8.57 8.62
CA ALA A 107 7.44 -9.48 9.42
C ALA A 107 7.16 -9.31 10.93
N VAL A 108 7.07 -8.08 11.41
CA VAL A 108 6.77 -7.80 12.84
C VAL A 108 5.42 -8.38 13.26
N VAL A 109 4.38 -8.28 12.42
CA VAL A 109 3.07 -8.90 12.70
C VAL A 109 3.17 -10.42 12.70
N ALA A 110 3.84 -11.02 11.71
CA ALA A 110 4.00 -12.46 11.63
C ALA A 110 4.71 -13.01 12.87
N ASP A 111 5.83 -12.41 13.27
CA ASP A 111 6.62 -12.83 14.43
C ASP A 111 5.84 -12.67 15.75
N ALA A 112 5.14 -11.55 15.92
CA ALA A 112 4.37 -11.30 17.13
C ALA A 112 3.17 -12.26 17.26
N LEU A 113 2.47 -12.54 16.15
CA LEU A 113 1.39 -13.53 16.14
C LEU A 113 1.90 -14.97 16.33
N GLN A 114 3.10 -15.27 15.85
CA GLN A 114 3.73 -16.58 16.06
C GLN A 114 4.03 -16.83 17.54
N ALA A 115 4.46 -15.79 18.26
CA ALA A 115 4.81 -15.88 19.67
C ALA A 115 3.57 -15.95 20.57
N ASP A 116 2.65 -15.01 20.43
CA ASP A 116 1.40 -14.95 21.20
C ASP A 116 0.35 -14.12 20.44
N PRO A 117 -0.64 -14.76 19.77
CA PRO A 117 -1.67 -14.06 19.00
C PRO A 117 -2.49 -13.04 19.79
N ASP A 118 -2.62 -13.21 21.11
CA ASP A 118 -3.42 -12.35 21.98
C ASP A 118 -2.57 -11.39 22.84
N GLY A 119 -1.25 -11.53 22.74
CA GLY A 119 -0.25 -10.82 23.53
C GLY A 119 -0.16 -9.32 23.23
N SER A 120 0.52 -8.59 24.12
CA SER A 120 0.76 -7.15 23.97
C SER A 120 1.55 -6.83 22.70
N ASP A 121 2.50 -7.70 22.34
CA ASP A 121 3.38 -7.48 21.20
C ASP A 121 2.61 -7.59 19.89
N ALA A 122 1.68 -8.55 19.79
CA ALA A 122 0.77 -8.67 18.65
C ALA A 122 -0.11 -7.43 18.48
N ARG A 123 -0.59 -6.83 19.59
CA ARG A 123 -1.36 -5.57 19.57
C ARG A 123 -0.53 -4.40 19.04
N VAL A 124 0.72 -4.27 19.47
CA VAL A 124 1.64 -3.23 18.96
C VAL A 124 1.98 -3.47 17.49
N ALA A 125 2.23 -4.72 17.10
CA ALA A 125 2.55 -5.09 15.74
C ALA A 125 1.41 -4.75 14.76
N VAL A 126 0.16 -5.10 15.09
CA VAL A 126 -0.98 -4.75 14.23
C VAL A 126 -1.24 -3.24 14.19
N ALA A 127 -0.96 -2.51 15.28
CA ALA A 127 -1.03 -1.05 15.29
C ALA A 127 0.00 -0.42 14.35
N LEU A 128 1.23 -0.94 14.35
CA LEU A 128 2.30 -0.52 13.45
C LEU A 128 1.91 -0.76 11.99
N TYR A 129 1.43 -1.97 11.66
CA TYR A 129 0.98 -2.31 10.31
C TYR A 129 -0.18 -1.41 9.88
N ALA A 130 -1.21 -1.27 10.71
CA ALA A 130 -2.36 -0.41 10.44
C ALA A 130 -1.95 1.06 10.22
N GLY A 131 -1.03 1.57 11.03
CA GLY A 131 -0.50 2.92 10.89
C GLY A 131 0.20 3.13 9.55
N LEU A 132 1.09 2.23 9.16
CA LEU A 132 1.76 2.33 7.86
C LEU A 132 0.78 2.13 6.70
N ALA A 133 -0.18 1.21 6.79
CA ALA A 133 -1.23 1.01 5.80
C ALA A 133 -2.17 2.22 5.69
N ALA A 134 -2.41 2.95 6.78
CA ALA A 134 -3.13 4.21 6.75
C ALA A 134 -2.29 5.32 6.09
N VAL A 135 -1.00 5.43 6.39
CA VAL A 135 -0.08 6.37 5.71
C VAL A 135 -0.02 6.09 4.21
N MET A 136 -0.02 4.81 3.83
CA MET A 136 -0.15 4.36 2.45
C MET A 136 -1.41 4.93 1.79
N CYS A 137 -2.58 4.73 2.37
CA CYS A 137 -3.83 5.30 1.85
C CYS A 137 -3.82 6.84 1.82
N LEU A 138 -3.22 7.49 2.83
CA LEU A 138 -3.09 8.96 2.89
C LEU A 138 -2.14 9.49 1.80
N SER A 139 -1.14 8.72 1.37
CA SER A 139 -0.28 9.08 0.25
C SER A 139 -1.08 9.16 -1.06
N TRP A 140 -2.04 8.26 -1.26
CA TRP A 140 -3.00 8.32 -2.36
C TRP A 140 -3.94 9.53 -2.24
N VAL A 141 -4.40 9.87 -1.03
CA VAL A 141 -5.15 11.11 -0.80
C VAL A 141 -4.35 12.33 -1.25
N ALA A 142 -3.07 12.40 -0.89
CA ALA A 142 -2.18 13.49 -1.30
C ALA A 142 -1.99 13.53 -2.84
N PHE A 143 -1.83 12.36 -3.47
CA PHE A 143 -1.72 12.22 -4.92
C PHE A 143 -2.97 12.77 -5.62
N TYR A 144 -4.15 12.31 -5.25
CA TYR A 144 -5.40 12.79 -5.85
C TYR A 144 -5.74 14.23 -5.45
N HIS A 145 -5.29 14.71 -4.28
CA HIS A 145 -5.44 16.12 -3.90
C HIS A 145 -4.63 17.03 -4.82
N GLN A 146 -3.43 16.61 -5.21
CA GLN A 146 -2.63 17.35 -6.20
C GLN A 146 -3.32 17.38 -7.56
N LEU A 147 -3.86 16.24 -8.02
CA LEU A 147 -4.62 16.17 -9.28
C LEU A 147 -5.89 17.03 -9.25
N ALA A 148 -6.57 17.11 -8.10
CA ALA A 148 -7.74 17.98 -7.94
C ALA A 148 -7.38 19.47 -8.01
N ARG A 149 -6.18 19.86 -7.55
CA ARG A 149 -5.69 21.24 -7.62
C ARG A 149 -5.12 21.63 -8.97
N HIS A 150 -4.62 20.64 -9.72
CA HIS A 150 -4.00 20.83 -11.03
C HIS A 150 -4.60 19.88 -12.07
N PRO A 151 -5.88 20.07 -12.49
CA PRO A 151 -6.53 19.21 -13.48
C PRO A 151 -5.78 19.17 -14.82
N GLU A 152 -4.99 20.19 -15.14
CA GLU A 152 -4.19 20.26 -16.36
C GLU A 152 -3.06 19.22 -16.46
N LEU A 153 -2.76 18.52 -15.35
CA LEU A 153 -1.83 17.39 -15.31
C LEU A 153 -2.45 16.11 -15.90
N LEU A 154 -3.78 16.01 -15.94
CA LEU A 154 -4.51 14.87 -16.48
C LEU A 154 -4.61 14.90 -18.01
N THR A 155 -4.89 13.76 -18.62
CA THR A 155 -5.28 13.70 -20.03
C THR A 155 -6.68 14.33 -20.22
N PRO A 156 -6.96 14.96 -21.38
CA PRO A 156 -8.26 15.59 -21.63
C PRO A 156 -9.47 14.64 -21.56
N GLU A 157 -9.24 13.35 -21.79
CA GLU A 157 -10.28 12.31 -21.88
C GLU A 157 -10.64 11.69 -20.52
N VAL A 158 -10.06 12.18 -19.40
CA VAL A 158 -10.35 11.64 -18.07
C VAL A 158 -11.79 11.93 -17.65
N GLU A 159 -12.47 10.88 -17.19
CA GLU A 159 -13.79 10.98 -16.57
C GLU A 159 -13.80 11.99 -15.41
N SER A 160 -14.80 12.87 -15.37
CA SER A 160 -14.91 13.93 -14.35
C SER A 160 -15.00 13.41 -12.91
N THR A 161 -15.43 12.16 -12.74
CA THR A 161 -15.59 11.54 -11.43
C THR A 161 -14.32 10.84 -10.93
N TYR A 162 -13.32 10.62 -11.79
CA TYR A 162 -12.11 9.84 -11.50
C TYR A 162 -11.40 10.32 -10.22
N VAL A 163 -11.07 11.61 -10.14
CA VAL A 163 -10.36 12.18 -8.98
C VAL A 163 -11.19 12.09 -7.70
N ARG A 164 -12.51 12.31 -7.80
CA ARG A 164 -13.42 12.22 -6.64
C ARG A 164 -13.51 10.79 -6.13
N HIS A 165 -13.70 9.81 -7.01
CA HIS A 165 -13.73 8.39 -6.66
C HIS A 165 -12.41 7.94 -6.05
N GLY A 166 -11.27 8.31 -6.66
CA GLY A 166 -9.94 8.04 -6.13
C GLY A 166 -9.74 8.58 -4.71
N ARG A 167 -10.11 9.84 -4.45
CA ARG A 167 -10.05 10.44 -3.10
C ARG A 167 -10.96 9.73 -2.11
N LEU A 168 -12.20 9.45 -2.48
CA LEU A 168 -13.17 8.80 -1.59
C LEU A 168 -12.69 7.41 -1.18
N ARG A 169 -12.25 6.62 -2.16
CA ARG A 169 -11.70 5.27 -1.96
C ARG A 169 -10.43 5.31 -1.09
N SER A 170 -9.55 6.28 -1.32
CA SER A 170 -8.32 6.44 -0.51
C SER A 170 -8.63 6.80 0.95
N TRP A 171 -9.60 7.70 1.19
CA TRP A 171 -10.06 8.02 2.54
C TRP A 171 -10.75 6.84 3.22
N ALA A 172 -11.61 6.13 2.49
CA ALA A 172 -12.27 4.92 3.00
C ALA A 172 -11.23 3.88 3.43
N GLY A 173 -10.18 3.66 2.63
CA GLY A 173 -9.05 2.79 2.99
C GLY A 173 -8.31 3.26 4.25
N ALA A 174 -7.96 4.55 4.34
CA ALA A 174 -7.25 5.10 5.49
C ALA A 174 -8.05 4.94 6.80
N LEU A 175 -9.35 5.22 6.75
CA LEU A 175 -10.27 5.04 7.88
C LEU A 175 -10.43 3.57 8.24
N ALA A 176 -10.58 2.68 7.25
CA ALA A 176 -10.73 1.26 7.47
C ALA A 176 -9.49 0.65 8.14
N TYR A 177 -8.27 0.96 7.66
CA TYR A 177 -7.04 0.47 8.30
C TYR A 177 -6.84 1.05 9.70
N SER A 178 -7.16 2.33 9.90
CA SER A 178 -7.06 2.97 11.22
C SER A 178 -8.05 2.37 12.23
N ALA A 179 -9.30 2.14 11.80
CA ALA A 179 -10.32 1.46 12.61
C ALA A 179 -9.92 0.02 12.91
N ALA A 180 -9.39 -0.71 11.92
CA ALA A 180 -8.90 -2.07 12.10
C ALA A 180 -7.74 -2.12 13.11
N GLY A 181 -6.77 -1.21 13.03
CA GLY A 181 -5.70 -1.10 14.00
C GLY A 181 -6.20 -0.83 15.42
N LEU A 182 -7.12 0.12 15.58
CA LEU A 182 -7.74 0.42 16.88
C LEU A 182 -8.49 -0.80 17.45
N LEU A 183 -9.30 -1.47 16.63
CA LEU A 183 -9.99 -2.69 17.03
C LEU A 183 -9.01 -3.83 17.34
N GLY A 184 -7.91 -3.94 16.60
CA GLY A 184 -6.84 -4.90 16.87
C GLY A 184 -6.18 -4.70 18.22
N VAL A 185 -5.92 -3.44 18.58
CA VAL A 185 -5.32 -3.07 19.86
C VAL A 185 -6.28 -3.25 21.02
N VAL A 186 -7.54 -2.85 20.87
CA VAL A 186 -8.52 -2.83 21.98
C VAL A 186 -9.21 -4.17 22.17
N VAL A 187 -9.55 -4.86 21.07
CA VAL A 187 -10.32 -6.11 21.09
C VAL A 187 -9.37 -7.31 20.99
N ALA A 188 -8.89 -7.61 19.78
CA ALA A 188 -7.98 -8.73 19.52
C ALA A 188 -7.19 -8.51 18.22
N PRO A 189 -5.87 -8.80 18.18
CA PRO A 189 -5.04 -8.60 16.99
C PRO A 189 -5.57 -9.27 15.72
N LEU A 190 -6.15 -10.46 15.84
CA LEU A 190 -6.73 -11.21 14.72
C LEU A 190 -7.86 -10.46 13.99
N VAL A 191 -8.58 -9.55 14.68
CA VAL A 191 -9.60 -8.70 14.04
C VAL A 191 -8.96 -7.76 13.02
N ALA A 192 -7.81 -7.17 13.37
CA ALA A 192 -7.07 -6.31 12.45
C ALA A 192 -6.52 -7.11 11.27
N VAL A 193 -5.95 -8.30 11.53
CA VAL A 193 -5.41 -9.20 10.51
C VAL A 193 -6.48 -9.59 9.49
N ALA A 194 -7.70 -9.91 9.95
CA ALA A 194 -8.82 -10.21 9.04
C ALA A 194 -9.08 -9.05 8.06
N VAL A 195 -9.05 -7.80 8.54
CA VAL A 195 -9.19 -6.62 7.66
C VAL A 195 -7.98 -6.46 6.74
N PHE A 196 -6.76 -6.71 7.22
CA PHE A 196 -5.54 -6.62 6.40
C PHE A 196 -5.55 -7.60 5.23
N VAL A 197 -6.27 -8.72 5.33
CA VAL A 197 -6.45 -9.71 4.26
C VAL A 197 -7.63 -9.35 3.37
N VAL A 198 -8.80 -9.08 3.96
CA VAL A 198 -10.06 -8.86 3.21
C VAL A 198 -10.00 -7.59 2.37
N LEU A 199 -9.38 -6.53 2.89
CA LEU A 199 -9.43 -5.23 2.25
C LEU A 199 -8.62 -5.21 0.94
N PRO A 200 -7.36 -5.68 0.86
CA PRO A 200 -6.67 -5.86 -0.42
C PRO A 200 -7.47 -6.69 -1.42
N VAL A 201 -8.09 -7.81 -1.00
CA VAL A 201 -8.92 -8.64 -1.89
C VAL A 201 -10.12 -7.86 -2.42
N PHE A 202 -10.84 -7.14 -1.56
CA PHE A 202 -11.95 -6.28 -1.97
C PHE A 202 -11.48 -5.21 -2.98
N TYR A 203 -10.35 -4.55 -2.72
CA TYR A 203 -9.81 -3.53 -3.60
C TYR A 203 -9.30 -4.09 -4.93
N PHE A 204 -8.80 -5.33 -4.95
CA PHE A 204 -8.44 -6.06 -6.16
C PHE A 204 -9.68 -6.37 -7.00
N VAL A 205 -10.73 -6.95 -6.41
CA VAL A 205 -11.96 -7.30 -7.14
C VAL A 205 -12.67 -6.05 -7.70
N THR A 206 -12.53 -4.92 -7.02
CA THR A 206 -13.16 -3.65 -7.41
C THR A 206 -12.24 -2.74 -8.22
N SER A 207 -11.05 -3.19 -8.64
CA SER A 207 -10.09 -2.35 -9.39
C SER A 207 -10.60 -1.95 -10.77
N ASP A 208 -11.43 -2.78 -11.40
CA ASP A 208 -12.04 -2.52 -12.71
C ASP A 208 -13.37 -1.75 -12.62
N GLY A 209 -13.79 -1.36 -11.41
CA GLY A 209 -15.14 -0.87 -11.13
C GLY A 209 -16.14 -2.01 -10.91
N PHE A 210 -17.27 -1.73 -10.27
CA PHE A 210 -18.36 -2.70 -10.23
C PHE A 210 -18.89 -2.88 -11.66
N PRO A 211 -19.16 -4.11 -12.14
CA PRO A 211 -19.82 -4.28 -13.41
C PRO A 211 -21.15 -3.54 -13.35
N GLU A 212 -21.26 -2.44 -14.08
CA GLU A 212 -22.54 -1.81 -14.33
C GLU A 212 -23.43 -2.89 -14.97
N GLY A 213 -24.52 -3.21 -14.28
CA GLY A 213 -25.48 -4.20 -14.76
C GLY A 213 -25.88 -3.84 -16.19
N ARG A 214 -25.60 -4.77 -17.12
CA ARG A 214 -26.24 -4.77 -18.43
C ARG A 214 -27.72 -5.11 -18.29
#